data_AF-A0AB37KK87-F1
#
_entry.id   AF-A0AB37KK87-F1
#
_cell.length_a   1.000
_cell.length_b   1.000
_cell.length_c   1.000
_cell.angle_alpha   90.00
_cell.angle_beta   90.00
_cell.angle_gamma   90.00
#
_symmetry.space_group_name_H-M   'P 1'
#
loop_
_entity.id
_entity.type
_entity.pdbx_description
1 polymer ?
#
loop_
_entity_poly.entity_id
_entity_poly.type
_entity_poly.pdbx_seq_one_letter_code
_entity_poly.pdbx_strand_id
1 'polypeptide(L)'
;MKTLVEFLNKTYDQKLENHKEYKKTLKEMKNFLTENKVTCSKSDDIDCIHYEIYVSSIKNKQHFEEVFFDTYVKMYDYWYDLTYKERKQQMNVDIDACKQDMKHFMYEEEEIFMPCFDSRMNHLYNTEIVLLDLKQYHTFIRDFEKEIKDDLYGVLPYENGFTSTQVYAQMGDSFVVYQPMVHRFYCFLHGHYASCLSLDPKMQNIDEKELRMAAMLFLLGREEDLAQMLIESTLIPDKMKKKISKLLEKQAKRNKNNT
;
A
#
# COMPACT_ATOMS: atom_id res chain seq x y z
N MET A 1 -1.75 25.65 -18.37
CA MET A 1 -3.23 25.57 -18.48
C MET A 1 -3.64 24.41 -17.62
N LYS A 2 -4.72 24.53 -16.83
CA LYS A 2 -5.04 23.45 -15.90
C LYS A 2 -5.63 22.25 -16.62
N THR A 3 -5.00 21.09 -16.47
CA THR A 3 -5.58 19.80 -16.87
C THR A 3 -6.85 19.54 -16.06
N LEU A 4 -7.70 18.62 -16.53
CA LEU A 4 -8.85 18.10 -15.80
C LEU A 4 -8.45 17.66 -14.39
N VAL A 5 -7.33 16.94 -14.28
CA VAL A 5 -6.78 16.45 -13.02
C VAL A 5 -6.43 17.61 -12.09
N GLU A 6 -5.69 18.61 -12.57
CA GLU A 6 -5.39 19.81 -11.77
C GLU A 6 -6.65 20.58 -11.35
N PHE A 7 -7.66 20.61 -12.21
CA PHE A 7 -8.93 21.29 -11.94
C PHE A 7 -9.75 20.58 -10.86
N LEU A 8 -9.87 19.25 -10.96
CA LEU A 8 -10.57 18.43 -9.99
C LEU A 8 -9.84 18.41 -8.65
N ASN A 9 -8.52 18.19 -8.65
CA ASN A 9 -7.70 18.27 -7.44
C ASN A 9 -7.86 19.63 -6.78
N LYS A 10 -7.73 20.75 -7.51
CA LYS A 10 -7.96 22.08 -6.88
C LYS A 10 -9.34 22.22 -6.22
N THR A 11 -10.35 21.53 -6.73
CA THR A 11 -11.72 21.65 -6.22
C THR A 11 -12.00 20.71 -5.05
N TYR A 12 -11.42 19.51 -5.08
CA TYR A 12 -11.74 18.39 -4.19
C TYR A 12 -10.53 17.85 -3.42
N ASP A 13 -9.41 18.56 -3.38
CA ASP A 13 -8.20 18.15 -2.66
C ASP A 13 -8.49 18.04 -1.15
N GLN A 14 -8.81 16.82 -0.74
CA GLN A 14 -8.91 16.42 0.64
C GLN A 14 -7.85 15.35 0.87
N LYS A 15 -6.77 15.73 1.53
CA LYS A 15 -5.71 14.80 1.91
C LYS A 15 -6.20 13.80 2.95
N LEU A 16 -5.73 12.56 2.84
CA LEU A 16 -6.00 11.48 3.77
C LEU A 16 -5.52 11.82 5.19
N GLU A 17 -4.34 12.44 5.33
CA GLU A 17 -3.79 12.89 6.63
C GLU A 17 -4.74 13.85 7.36
N ASN A 18 -5.62 14.53 6.61
CA ASN A 18 -6.55 15.51 7.16
C ASN A 18 -7.91 14.91 7.54
N HIS A 19 -8.21 13.68 7.12
CA HIS A 19 -9.45 13.00 7.46
C HIS A 19 -9.53 12.70 8.97
N LYS A 20 -10.67 13.04 9.60
CA LYS A 20 -10.80 13.05 11.07
C LYS A 20 -10.56 11.67 11.70
N GLU A 21 -11.12 10.62 11.10
CA GLU A 21 -10.98 9.25 11.60
C GLU A 21 -9.56 8.73 11.35
N TYR A 22 -9.01 9.03 10.17
CA TYR A 22 -7.67 8.59 9.79
C TYR A 22 -6.57 9.22 10.64
N LYS A 23 -6.74 10.47 11.10
CA LYS A 23 -5.77 11.14 11.99
C LYS A 23 -5.44 10.35 13.24
N LYS A 24 -6.44 9.67 13.82
CA LYS A 24 -6.23 8.85 15.02
C LYS A 24 -5.35 7.64 14.67
N THR A 25 -5.74 6.89 13.64
CA THR A 25 -4.98 5.75 13.13
C THR A 25 -3.55 6.14 12.75
N LEU A 26 -3.38 7.26 12.03
CA LEU A 26 -2.07 7.77 11.63
C LEU A 26 -1.18 8.09 12.83
N LYS A 27 -1.74 8.66 13.90
CA LYS A 27 -0.99 8.92 15.12
C LYS A 27 -0.53 7.63 15.78
N GLU A 28 -1.40 6.63 15.87
CA GLU A 28 -1.08 5.31 16.42
C GLU A 28 0.01 4.61 15.60
N MET A 29 -0.10 4.65 14.27
CA MET A 29 0.92 4.11 13.37
C MET A 29 2.27 4.81 13.55
N LYS A 30 2.31 6.15 13.57
CA LYS A 30 3.57 6.90 13.77
C LYS A 30 4.21 6.61 15.12
N ASN A 31 3.42 6.48 16.18
CA ASN A 31 3.93 6.11 17.50
C ASN A 31 4.57 4.72 17.46
N PHE A 32 3.85 3.72 16.92
CA PHE A 32 4.37 2.35 16.78
C PHE A 32 5.64 2.30 15.93
N LEU A 33 5.68 3.02 14.81
CA LEU A 33 6.86 3.09 13.94
C LEU A 33 8.06 3.74 14.67
N THR A 34 7.81 4.82 15.42
CA THR A 34 8.86 5.49 16.22
C THR A 34 9.40 4.60 17.32
N GLU A 35 8.54 3.85 18.02
CA GLU A 35 8.94 2.85 19.02
C GLU A 35 9.84 1.76 18.40
N ASN A 36 9.63 1.46 17.13
CA ASN A 36 10.43 0.54 16.32
C ASN A 36 11.58 1.22 15.56
N LYS A 37 11.99 2.43 15.96
CA LYS A 37 13.09 3.23 15.37
C LYS A 37 12.89 3.62 13.89
N VAL A 38 11.70 3.45 13.33
CA VAL A 38 11.37 3.83 11.96
C VAL A 38 11.05 5.32 11.92
N THR A 39 11.81 6.08 11.11
CA THR A 39 11.61 7.53 10.98
C THR A 39 10.39 7.81 10.11
N CYS A 40 9.43 8.56 10.65
CA CYS A 40 8.27 9.03 9.90
C CYS A 40 8.53 10.44 9.34
N SER A 41 8.64 10.56 8.01
CA SER A 41 8.71 11.82 7.26
C SER A 41 7.41 12.64 7.27
N LYS A 42 7.40 13.78 6.56
CA LYS A 42 6.25 14.68 6.46
C LYS A 42 5.15 14.05 5.60
N SER A 43 4.10 13.57 6.27
CA SER A 43 2.80 13.10 5.75
C SER A 43 2.35 13.77 4.44
N ASP A 44 2.72 13.20 3.30
CA ASP A 44 1.76 13.15 2.20
C ASP A 44 0.91 11.88 2.30
N ASP A 45 -0.06 11.75 1.38
CA ASP A 45 -0.97 10.62 1.41
C ASP A 45 -0.25 9.30 1.09
N ILE A 46 0.85 9.33 0.33
CA ILE A 46 1.63 8.15 -0.04
C ILE A 46 2.44 7.65 1.15
N ASP A 47 3.13 8.56 1.86
CA ASP A 47 3.78 8.24 3.14
C ASP A 47 2.78 7.58 4.10
N CYS A 48 1.56 8.12 4.18
CA CYS A 48 0.52 7.58 5.04
C CYS A 48 0.12 6.14 4.65
N ILE A 49 0.03 5.84 3.35
CA ILE A 49 -0.29 4.51 2.85
C ILE A 49 0.89 3.55 3.08
N HIS A 50 2.14 4.00 2.90
CA HIS A 50 3.31 3.17 3.18
C HIS A 50 3.44 2.83 4.66
N TYR A 51 3.07 3.74 5.57
CA TYR A 51 3.03 3.44 7.00
C TYR A 51 2.08 2.28 7.34
N GLU A 52 0.97 2.10 6.61
CA GLU A 52 0.09 0.96 6.81
C GLU A 52 0.82 -0.37 6.50
N ILE A 53 1.56 -0.39 5.38
CA ILE A 53 2.38 -1.54 4.96
C ILE A 53 3.47 -1.81 6.00
N TYR A 54 4.17 -0.78 6.45
CA TYR A 54 5.24 -0.93 7.45
C TYR A 54 4.71 -1.47 8.77
N VAL A 55 3.62 -0.91 9.28
CA VAL A 55 3.02 -1.35 10.54
C VAL A 55 2.58 -2.80 10.45
N SER A 56 1.92 -3.20 9.35
CA SER A 56 1.53 -4.60 9.15
C SER A 56 2.75 -5.52 9.07
N SER A 57 3.79 -5.12 8.34
CA SER A 57 5.02 -5.89 8.16
C SER A 57 5.78 -6.09 9.48
N ILE A 58 5.93 -5.02 10.26
CA ILE A 58 6.67 -5.06 11.54
C ILE A 58 5.90 -5.84 12.60
N LYS A 59 4.56 -5.76 12.61
CA LYS A 59 3.74 -6.62 13.49
C LYS A 59 3.91 -8.09 13.13
N ASN A 60 3.90 -8.42 11.85
CA ASN A 60 4.15 -9.78 11.38
C ASN A 60 5.54 -10.27 11.79
N LYS A 61 6.57 -9.42 11.61
CA LYS A 61 7.94 -9.68 12.10
C LYS A 61 7.97 -9.99 13.59
N GLN A 62 7.39 -9.11 14.42
CA GLN A 62 7.35 -9.26 15.87
C GLN A 62 6.65 -10.57 16.26
N HIS A 63 5.57 -10.93 15.56
CA HIS A 63 4.85 -12.17 15.84
C HIS A 63 5.68 -13.42 15.52
N PHE A 64 6.43 -13.42 14.40
CA PHE A 64 7.39 -14.48 14.12
C PHE A 64 8.48 -14.59 15.21
N GLU A 65 9.00 -13.45 15.69
CA GLU A 65 10.01 -13.42 16.76
C GLU A 65 9.47 -13.94 18.09
N GLU A 66 8.24 -13.57 18.46
CA GLU A 66 7.56 -14.08 19.65
C GLU A 66 7.46 -15.61 19.60
N VAL A 67 6.96 -16.17 18.49
CA VAL A 67 6.88 -17.62 18.30
C VAL A 67 8.26 -18.27 18.38
N PHE A 68 9.26 -17.67 17.72
CA PHE A 68 10.64 -18.17 17.75
C PHE A 68 11.20 -18.22 19.18
N PHE A 69 11.07 -17.14 19.95
CA PHE A 69 11.59 -17.09 21.31
C PHE A 69 10.81 -18.01 22.26
N ASP A 70 9.49 -18.10 22.13
CA ASP A 70 8.67 -18.99 22.94
C ASP A 70 9.02 -20.46 22.68
N THR A 71 9.18 -20.85 21.42
CA THR A 71 9.57 -22.21 21.04
C THR A 71 11.00 -22.52 21.48
N TYR A 72 11.93 -21.56 21.34
CA TYR A 72 13.29 -21.70 21.86
C TYR A 72 13.30 -21.94 23.38
N VAL A 73 12.52 -21.19 24.15
CA VAL A 73 12.42 -21.36 25.60
C VAL A 73 11.86 -22.74 25.98
N LYS A 74 10.85 -23.24 25.26
CA LYS A 74 10.30 -24.60 25.47
C LYS A 74 11.32 -25.70 25.23
N MET A 75 12.30 -25.45 24.36
CA MET A 75 13.33 -26.41 23.95
C MET A 75 14.68 -26.17 24.61
N TYR A 76 14.78 -25.19 25.51
CA TYR A 76 16.05 -24.65 25.99
C TYR A 76 17.02 -25.72 26.51
N ASP A 77 16.49 -26.71 27.24
CA ASP A 77 17.29 -27.77 27.89
C ASP A 77 18.04 -28.68 26.90
N TYR A 78 17.57 -28.80 25.66
CA TYR A 78 18.15 -29.69 24.64
C TYR A 78 18.42 -28.99 23.31
N TRP A 79 18.23 -27.67 23.22
CA TRP A 79 18.39 -26.90 21.98
C TRP A 79 19.74 -27.13 21.31
N TYR A 80 20.82 -27.15 22.10
CA TYR A 80 22.19 -27.31 21.60
C TYR A 80 22.58 -28.75 21.31
N ASP A 81 21.78 -29.73 21.76
CA ASP A 81 21.96 -31.14 21.40
C ASP A 81 21.34 -31.46 20.04
N LEU A 82 20.41 -30.63 19.56
CA LEU A 82 19.76 -30.78 18.26
C LEU A 82 20.63 -30.32 17.10
N THR A 83 20.59 -31.08 16.01
CA THR A 83 21.12 -30.66 14.73
C THR A 83 20.32 -29.47 14.18
N TYR A 84 20.91 -28.77 13.21
CA TYR A 84 20.22 -27.69 12.50
C TYR A 84 18.88 -28.13 11.90
N LYS A 85 18.85 -29.31 11.26
CA LYS A 85 17.65 -29.84 10.61
C LYS A 85 16.54 -30.11 11.60
N GLU A 86 16.88 -30.65 12.77
CA GLU A 86 15.90 -30.92 13.83
C GLU A 86 15.35 -29.64 14.44
N ARG A 87 16.21 -28.65 14.71
CA ARG A 87 15.77 -27.32 15.17
C ARG A 87 14.83 -26.67 14.17
N LYS A 88 15.21 -26.66 12.89
CA LYS A 88 14.38 -26.10 11.80
C LYS A 88 13.04 -26.81 11.73
N GLN A 89 13.03 -28.14 11.73
CA GLN A 89 11.80 -28.92 11.66
C GLN A 89 10.88 -28.63 12.85
N GLN A 90 11.41 -28.60 14.06
CA GLN A 90 10.61 -28.36 15.27
C GLN A 90 10.07 -26.92 15.31
N MET A 91 10.90 -25.94 14.93
CA MET A 91 10.50 -24.54 14.88
C MET A 91 9.41 -24.30 13.83
N ASN A 92 9.55 -24.90 12.65
CA ASN A 92 8.61 -24.67 11.55
C ASN A 92 7.22 -25.24 11.83
N VAL A 93 7.05 -26.19 12.76
CA VAL A 93 5.71 -26.62 13.20
C VAL A 93 4.93 -25.45 13.80
N ASP A 94 5.56 -24.68 14.69
CA ASP A 94 4.91 -23.55 15.36
C ASP A 94 4.77 -22.34 14.43
N ILE A 95 5.77 -22.11 13.57
CA ILE A 95 5.73 -21.04 12.55
C ILE A 95 4.65 -21.32 11.50
N ASP A 96 4.50 -22.56 11.03
CA ASP A 96 3.45 -22.93 10.07
C ASP A 96 2.05 -22.73 10.64
N ALA A 97 1.86 -22.99 11.94
CA ALA A 97 0.60 -22.68 12.61
C ALA A 97 0.36 -21.16 12.70
N CYS A 98 1.39 -20.38 13.05
CA CYS A 98 1.34 -18.92 13.12
C CYS A 98 0.92 -18.27 11.80
N LYS A 99 1.43 -18.77 10.67
CA LYS A 99 1.18 -18.19 9.34
C LYS A 99 -0.26 -18.31 8.84
N GLN A 100 -1.05 -19.26 9.34
CA GLN A 100 -2.39 -19.54 8.80
C GLN A 100 -3.33 -18.34 8.86
N ASP A 101 -3.18 -17.49 9.88
CA ASP A 101 -4.02 -16.31 10.11
C ASP A 101 -3.38 -15.00 9.61
N MET A 102 -2.18 -15.08 9.01
CA MET A 102 -1.43 -13.91 8.57
C MET A 102 -1.72 -13.56 7.11
N LYS A 103 -1.91 -12.27 6.85
CA LYS A 103 -1.94 -11.72 5.49
C LYS A 103 -0.59 -11.97 4.82
N HIS A 104 -0.63 -12.46 3.59
CA HIS A 104 0.55 -12.70 2.76
C HIS A 104 0.18 -12.66 1.28
N PHE A 105 1.19 -12.71 0.41
CA PHE A 105 1.03 -12.93 -1.02
C PHE A 105 2.24 -13.68 -1.59
N MET A 106 2.09 -14.25 -2.78
CA MET A 106 3.18 -14.89 -3.50
C MET A 106 3.96 -13.87 -4.35
N TYR A 107 5.29 -13.91 -4.29
CA TYR A 107 6.19 -13.17 -5.17
C TYR A 107 7.40 -14.02 -5.53
N GLU A 108 7.64 -14.25 -6.83
CA GLU A 108 8.76 -15.08 -7.31
C GLU A 108 8.86 -16.44 -6.59
N GLU A 109 7.72 -17.13 -6.41
CA GLU A 109 7.59 -18.42 -5.71
C GLU A 109 7.80 -18.38 -4.18
N GLU A 110 8.05 -17.22 -3.58
CA GLU A 110 8.14 -17.04 -2.12
C GLU A 110 6.87 -16.42 -1.54
N GLU A 111 6.49 -16.84 -0.34
CA GLU A 111 5.44 -16.20 0.44
C GLU A 111 6.00 -14.95 1.15
N ILE A 112 5.38 -13.80 0.89
CA ILE A 112 5.74 -12.52 1.48
C ILE A 112 4.74 -12.16 2.57
N PHE A 113 5.20 -12.16 3.81
CA PHE A 113 4.42 -11.77 5.00
C PHE A 113 4.73 -10.35 5.45
N MET A 114 5.90 -9.81 5.08
CA MET A 114 6.39 -8.52 5.53
C MET A 114 6.82 -7.69 4.32
N PRO A 115 5.88 -7.02 3.62
CA PRO A 115 6.16 -6.39 2.34
C PRO A 115 7.11 -5.19 2.38
N CYS A 116 7.43 -4.65 3.56
CA CYS A 116 8.44 -3.60 3.70
C CYS A 116 9.88 -4.13 3.76
N PHE A 117 10.08 -5.44 3.78
CA PHE A 117 11.41 -6.08 3.72
C PHE A 117 11.55 -6.89 2.45
N ASP A 118 12.78 -7.11 1.99
CA ASP A 118 13.03 -7.90 0.78
C ASP A 118 12.72 -9.40 0.94
N SER A 119 12.74 -10.12 -0.20
CA SER A 119 12.43 -11.56 -0.24
C SER A 119 13.38 -12.38 0.63
N ARG A 120 14.65 -11.98 0.74
CA ARG A 120 15.64 -12.66 1.58
C ARG A 120 15.28 -12.56 3.06
N MET A 121 14.83 -11.40 3.53
CA MET A 121 14.38 -11.25 4.92
C MET A 121 13.05 -11.97 5.15
N ASN A 122 12.11 -11.93 4.21
CA ASN A 122 10.89 -12.75 4.30
C ASN A 122 11.21 -14.24 4.39
N HIS A 123 12.11 -14.75 3.55
CA HIS A 123 12.56 -16.13 3.56
C HIS A 123 13.22 -16.52 4.90
N LEU A 124 14.06 -15.65 5.46
CA LEU A 124 14.67 -15.84 6.78
C LEU A 124 13.62 -16.07 7.86
N TYR A 125 12.56 -15.27 7.89
CA TYR A 125 11.52 -15.39 8.92
C TYR A 125 10.51 -16.51 8.65
N ASN A 126 10.20 -16.76 7.37
CA ASN A 126 9.21 -17.76 6.98
C ASN A 126 9.75 -19.19 7.11
N THR A 127 11.01 -19.43 6.74
CA THR A 127 11.53 -20.79 6.57
C THR A 127 12.83 -21.07 7.32
N GLU A 128 13.70 -20.07 7.52
CA GLU A 128 15.03 -20.23 8.13
C GLU A 128 15.15 -19.51 9.48
N ILE A 129 14.04 -19.34 10.21
CA ILE A 129 13.99 -18.45 11.38
C ILE A 129 14.94 -18.91 12.50
N VAL A 130 15.28 -20.20 12.53
CA VAL A 130 16.28 -20.77 13.45
C VAL A 130 17.66 -20.12 13.33
N LEU A 131 17.97 -19.48 12.20
CA LEU A 131 19.21 -18.73 12.02
C LEU A 131 19.28 -17.48 12.90
N LEU A 132 18.14 -16.98 13.41
CA LEU A 132 18.08 -15.85 14.33
C LEU A 132 18.81 -16.13 15.67
N ASP A 133 19.04 -17.40 16.03
CA ASP A 133 19.88 -17.82 17.17
C ASP A 133 21.37 -17.46 16.98
N LEU A 134 21.80 -17.33 15.72
CA LEU A 134 23.19 -17.01 15.42
C LEU A 134 23.44 -15.50 15.53
N LYS A 135 24.51 -15.14 16.25
CA LYS A 135 24.89 -13.72 16.53
C LYS A 135 24.89 -12.81 15.30
N GLN A 136 25.27 -13.32 14.13
CA GLN A 136 25.33 -12.53 12.89
C GLN A 136 23.95 -12.09 12.38
N TYR A 137 22.87 -12.78 12.77
CA TYR A 137 21.49 -12.43 12.39
C TYR A 137 20.79 -11.54 13.42
N HIS A 138 21.39 -11.27 14.58
CA HIS A 138 20.80 -10.39 15.60
C HIS A 138 20.54 -8.96 15.09
N THR A 139 21.21 -8.53 14.02
CA THR A 139 20.96 -7.22 13.40
C THR A 139 19.55 -7.15 12.83
N PHE A 140 19.03 -8.23 12.27
CA PHE A 140 17.66 -8.32 11.73
C PHE A 140 16.59 -8.30 12.82
N ILE A 141 16.97 -8.49 14.08
CA ILE A 141 16.08 -8.37 15.24
C ILE A 141 16.14 -6.94 15.79
N ARG A 142 17.35 -6.40 16.00
CA ARG A 142 17.57 -5.17 16.78
C ARG A 142 17.63 -3.89 15.97
N ASP A 143 18.16 -3.98 14.75
CA ASP A 143 18.47 -2.85 13.87
C ASP A 143 17.84 -3.04 12.48
N PHE A 144 16.65 -3.64 12.45
CA PHE A 144 15.93 -4.00 11.21
C PHE A 144 15.41 -2.78 10.46
N GLU A 145 15.30 -1.62 11.10
CA GLU A 145 14.75 -0.41 10.49
C GLU A 145 15.54 0.00 9.23
N LYS A 146 16.81 -0.41 9.15
CA LYS A 146 17.72 -0.16 8.01
C LYS A 146 17.39 -1.02 6.79
N GLU A 147 16.65 -2.11 6.98
CA GLU A 147 16.26 -3.04 5.92
C GLU A 147 14.88 -2.69 5.33
N ILE A 148 14.18 -1.72 5.91
CA ILE A 148 12.89 -1.25 5.39
C ILE A 148 13.11 -0.57 4.04
N LYS A 149 12.32 -0.98 3.04
CA LYS A 149 12.34 -0.45 1.67
C LYS A 149 10.91 -0.21 1.19
N ASP A 150 10.76 0.81 0.36
CA ASP A 150 9.52 1.10 -0.35
C ASP A 150 9.40 0.29 -1.64
N ASP A 151 8.15 0.10 -2.09
CA ASP A 151 7.78 -0.32 -3.45
C ASP A 151 8.47 -1.60 -3.97
N LEU A 152 8.85 -2.53 -3.09
CA LEU A 152 9.53 -3.78 -3.45
C LEU A 152 8.68 -4.73 -4.31
N TYR A 153 7.37 -4.72 -4.11
CA TYR A 153 6.46 -5.76 -4.61
C TYR A 153 5.36 -5.20 -5.53
N GLY A 154 5.52 -3.97 -6.01
CA GLY A 154 4.56 -3.30 -6.89
C GLY A 154 3.15 -3.27 -6.30
N VAL A 155 2.17 -3.77 -7.07
CA VAL A 155 0.75 -3.74 -6.69
C VAL A 155 0.39 -4.71 -5.56
N LEU A 156 1.19 -5.75 -5.33
CA LEU A 156 0.80 -6.92 -4.51
C LEU A 156 0.40 -6.58 -3.06
N PRO A 157 1.09 -5.67 -2.34
CA PRO A 157 0.67 -5.29 -0.99
C PRO A 157 -0.73 -4.65 -0.98
N TYR A 158 -1.07 -3.89 -2.02
CA TYR A 158 -2.36 -3.23 -2.15
C TYR A 158 -3.49 -4.22 -2.43
N GLU A 159 -3.25 -5.23 -3.29
CA GLU A 159 -4.23 -6.28 -3.59
C GLU A 159 -4.54 -7.18 -2.40
N ASN A 160 -3.54 -7.42 -1.55
CA ASN A 160 -3.62 -8.38 -0.45
C ASN A 160 -3.93 -7.71 0.90
N GLY A 161 -4.49 -6.49 0.87
CA GLY A 161 -5.07 -5.85 2.04
C GLY A 161 -4.06 -5.38 3.09
N PHE A 162 -2.82 -5.08 2.69
CA PHE A 162 -1.84 -4.41 3.56
C PHE A 162 -2.08 -2.90 3.68
N THR A 163 -2.97 -2.35 2.85
CA THR A 163 -3.38 -0.95 2.89
C THR A 163 -4.90 -0.82 3.02
N SER A 164 -5.36 0.37 3.43
CA SER A 164 -6.77 0.78 3.41
C SER A 164 -7.25 1.19 2.01
N THR A 165 -6.35 1.25 1.03
CA THR A 165 -6.69 1.50 -0.37
C THR A 165 -7.08 0.23 -1.09
N GLN A 166 -7.69 0.38 -2.26
CA GLN A 166 -8.14 -0.73 -3.10
C GLN A 166 -7.64 -0.54 -4.52
N VAL A 167 -7.24 -1.62 -5.20
CA VAL A 167 -6.79 -1.56 -6.59
C VAL A 167 -7.98 -1.48 -7.54
N TYR A 168 -8.03 -0.43 -8.38
CA TYR A 168 -9.14 -0.21 -9.32
C TYR A 168 -8.73 -0.33 -10.79
N ALA A 169 -7.45 -0.14 -11.11
CA ALA A 169 -6.91 -0.38 -12.45
C ALA A 169 -5.45 -0.84 -12.37
N GLN A 170 -5.05 -1.68 -13.31
CA GLN A 170 -3.68 -2.14 -13.46
C GLN A 170 -3.39 -2.43 -14.93
N MET A 171 -2.18 -2.11 -15.37
CA MET A 171 -1.65 -2.43 -16.68
C MET A 171 -0.14 -2.63 -16.57
N GLY A 172 0.31 -3.89 -16.66
CA GLY A 172 1.71 -4.23 -16.40
C GLY A 172 2.11 -3.90 -14.97
N ASP A 173 3.18 -3.13 -14.83
CA ASP A 173 3.77 -2.63 -13.57
C ASP A 173 3.14 -1.32 -13.06
N SER A 174 2.15 -0.80 -13.79
CA SER A 174 1.49 0.46 -13.49
C SER A 174 0.07 0.20 -13.00
N PHE A 175 -0.37 0.93 -11.97
CA PHE A 175 -1.65 0.67 -11.31
C PHE A 175 -2.24 1.92 -10.67
N VAL A 176 -3.54 1.87 -10.39
CA VAL A 176 -4.28 2.92 -9.69
C VAL A 176 -4.98 2.31 -8.49
N VAL A 177 -4.73 2.90 -7.32
CA VAL A 177 -5.44 2.58 -6.08
C VAL A 177 -6.40 3.70 -5.71
N TYR A 178 -7.50 3.35 -5.04
CA TYR A 178 -8.53 4.26 -4.56
C TYR A 178 -8.58 4.26 -3.04
N GLN A 179 -8.63 5.45 -2.44
CA GLN A 179 -8.84 5.65 -1.02
C GLN A 179 -10.29 6.09 -0.76
N PRO A 180 -11.16 5.21 -0.23
CA PRO A 180 -12.56 5.50 -0.01
C PRO A 180 -12.84 6.55 1.06
N MET A 181 -11.92 6.86 1.99
CA MET A 181 -12.18 7.90 3.00
C MET A 181 -12.17 9.33 2.43
N VAL A 182 -11.41 9.55 1.35
CA VAL A 182 -11.23 10.90 0.75
C VAL A 182 -11.57 10.94 -0.72
N HIS A 183 -12.12 9.85 -1.26
CA HIS A 183 -12.54 9.71 -2.66
C HIS A 183 -11.42 10.11 -3.64
N ARG A 184 -10.24 9.52 -3.44
CA ARG A 184 -9.03 9.90 -4.19
C ARG A 184 -8.38 8.68 -4.81
N PHE A 185 -8.04 8.81 -6.09
CA PHE A 185 -7.17 7.87 -6.79
C PHE A 185 -5.71 8.29 -6.65
N TYR A 186 -4.82 7.32 -6.51
CA TYR A 186 -3.37 7.47 -6.62
C TYR A 186 -2.88 6.56 -7.73
N CYS A 187 -2.17 7.14 -8.69
CA CYS A 187 -1.62 6.46 -9.85
C CYS A 187 -0.13 6.22 -9.64
N PHE A 188 0.26 4.97 -9.83
CA PHE A 188 1.63 4.48 -9.81
C PHE A 188 1.99 4.07 -11.23
N LEU A 189 3.04 4.67 -11.78
CA LEU A 189 3.59 4.33 -13.09
C LEU A 189 4.92 3.65 -12.87
N HIS A 190 5.09 2.46 -13.43
CA HIS A 190 6.31 1.65 -13.26
C HIS A 190 6.71 1.45 -11.79
N GLY A 191 5.73 1.13 -10.94
CA GLY A 191 5.94 0.95 -9.50
C GLY A 191 6.15 2.23 -8.69
N HIS A 192 6.19 3.42 -9.30
CA HIS A 192 6.43 4.67 -8.59
C HIS A 192 5.21 5.58 -8.59
N TYR A 193 4.94 6.23 -7.47
CA TYR A 193 3.87 7.23 -7.40
C TYR A 193 4.09 8.35 -8.43
N ALA A 194 3.09 8.58 -9.26
CA ALA A 194 3.15 9.54 -10.36
C ALA A 194 2.20 10.73 -10.14
N SER A 195 0.93 10.45 -9.79
CA SER A 195 -0.08 11.50 -9.66
C SER A 195 -1.31 11.03 -8.89
N CYS A 196 -2.22 11.95 -8.60
CA CYS A 196 -3.49 11.64 -7.96
C CYS A 196 -4.66 12.35 -8.64
N LEU A 197 -5.86 11.82 -8.45
CA LEU A 197 -7.12 12.38 -8.92
C LEU A 197 -8.15 12.37 -7.79
N SER A 198 -8.57 13.54 -7.35
CA SER A 198 -9.59 13.72 -6.31
C SER A 198 -10.98 13.83 -6.93
N LEU A 199 -11.89 13.01 -6.45
CA LEU A 199 -13.33 13.11 -6.69
C LEU A 199 -14.01 13.81 -5.51
N ASP A 200 -15.30 14.13 -5.65
CA ASP A 200 -16.04 14.81 -4.60
C ASP A 200 -16.26 13.86 -3.40
N PRO A 201 -15.71 14.17 -2.20
CA PRO A 201 -15.79 13.31 -1.03
C PRO A 201 -17.20 13.22 -0.43
N LYS A 202 -18.14 14.05 -0.92
CA LYS A 202 -19.54 14.03 -0.48
C LYS A 202 -20.43 13.11 -1.32
N MET A 203 -19.91 12.57 -2.42
CA MET A 203 -20.68 11.66 -3.24
C MET A 203 -21.02 10.40 -2.44
N GLN A 204 -22.24 9.90 -2.60
CA GLN A 204 -22.73 8.69 -1.93
C GLN A 204 -23.22 7.73 -3.00
N ASN A 205 -23.25 6.43 -2.68
CA ASN A 205 -23.71 5.37 -3.59
C ASN A 205 -22.99 5.38 -4.94
N ILE A 206 -21.67 5.58 -4.91
CA ILE A 206 -20.84 5.57 -6.11
C ILE A 206 -20.89 4.18 -6.75
N ASP A 207 -21.17 4.12 -8.05
CA ASP A 207 -21.10 2.87 -8.82
C ASP A 207 -19.63 2.44 -8.99
N GLU A 208 -19.33 1.22 -8.53
CA GLU A 208 -18.01 0.62 -8.64
C GLU A 208 -17.53 0.51 -10.10
N LYS A 209 -18.44 0.25 -11.05
CA LYS A 209 -18.09 0.16 -12.48
C LYS A 209 -17.60 1.49 -13.01
N GLU A 210 -18.23 2.59 -12.60
CA GLU A 210 -17.81 3.93 -12.97
C GLU A 210 -16.43 4.25 -12.39
N LEU A 211 -16.17 3.90 -11.12
CA LEU A 211 -14.85 4.06 -10.50
C LEU A 211 -13.76 3.28 -11.24
N ARG A 212 -14.03 2.02 -11.61
CA ARG A 212 -13.06 1.19 -12.36
C ARG A 212 -12.78 1.79 -13.74
N MET A 213 -13.80 2.26 -14.43
CA MET A 213 -13.63 2.94 -15.71
C MET A 213 -12.84 4.25 -15.56
N ALA A 214 -13.11 5.03 -14.51
CA ALA A 214 -12.37 6.26 -14.20
C ALA A 214 -10.89 5.98 -13.93
N ALA A 215 -10.61 5.00 -13.08
CA ALA A 215 -9.25 4.59 -12.73
C ALA A 215 -8.49 4.12 -13.97
N MET A 216 -9.12 3.34 -14.86
CA MET A 216 -8.49 2.88 -16.10
C MET A 216 -8.17 4.03 -17.06
N LEU A 217 -9.11 4.95 -17.29
CA LEU A 217 -8.87 6.12 -18.14
C LEU A 217 -7.80 7.05 -17.56
N PHE A 218 -7.77 7.18 -16.22
CA PHE A 218 -6.74 7.93 -15.50
C PHE A 218 -5.36 7.27 -15.65
N LEU A 219 -5.26 5.95 -15.48
CA LEU A 219 -4.03 5.18 -15.68
C LEU A 219 -3.48 5.34 -17.10
N LEU A 220 -4.35 5.30 -18.11
CA LEU A 220 -3.99 5.43 -19.52
C LEU A 220 -3.70 6.87 -19.96
N GLY A 221 -3.85 7.87 -19.07
CA GLY A 221 -3.66 9.27 -19.40
C GLY A 221 -4.67 9.81 -20.43
N ARG A 222 -5.83 9.16 -20.60
CA ARG A 222 -6.86 9.55 -21.57
C ARG A 222 -7.77 10.63 -20.98
N GLU A 223 -7.23 11.84 -20.87
CA GLU A 223 -7.88 12.95 -20.15
C GLU A 223 -9.24 13.38 -20.75
N GLU A 224 -9.35 13.43 -22.07
CA GLU A 224 -10.61 13.79 -22.75
C GLU A 224 -11.70 12.73 -22.53
N ASP A 225 -11.36 11.44 -22.68
CA ASP A 225 -12.27 10.33 -22.43
C ASP A 225 -12.69 10.29 -20.95
N LEU A 226 -11.76 10.52 -20.03
CA LEU A 226 -12.03 10.62 -18.60
C LEU A 226 -13.01 11.77 -18.31
N ALA A 227 -12.81 12.94 -18.92
CA ALA A 227 -13.72 14.07 -18.75
C ALA A 227 -15.13 13.76 -19.23
N GLN A 228 -15.26 13.13 -20.41
CA GLN A 228 -16.55 12.76 -20.99
C GLN A 228 -17.27 11.72 -20.11
N MET A 229 -16.54 10.70 -19.69
CA MET A 229 -17.06 9.67 -18.78
C MET A 229 -17.54 10.28 -17.46
N LEU A 230 -16.77 11.18 -16.85
CA LEU A 230 -17.15 11.84 -15.61
C LEU A 230 -18.44 12.68 -15.76
N ILE A 231 -18.64 13.34 -16.91
CA ILE A 231 -19.88 14.09 -17.19
C ILE A 231 -21.10 13.16 -17.21
N GLU A 232 -20.97 11.95 -17.73
CA GLU A 232 -22.06 10.99 -17.82
C GLU A 232 -22.27 10.24 -16.51
N SER A 233 -21.21 10.05 -15.72
CA SER A 233 -21.19 9.25 -14.49
C SER A 233 -21.92 9.87 -13.31
N THR A 234 -22.13 9.07 -12.26
CA THR A 234 -22.56 9.53 -10.94
C THR A 234 -21.40 10.00 -10.06
N LEU A 235 -20.13 9.93 -10.52
CA LEU A 235 -18.93 10.21 -9.70
C LEU A 235 -18.75 11.68 -9.30
N ILE A 236 -19.47 12.60 -9.95
CA ILE A 236 -19.39 14.03 -9.70
C ILE A 236 -20.78 14.69 -9.76
N PRO A 237 -20.99 15.79 -9.01
CA PRO A 237 -22.29 16.48 -9.02
C PRO A 237 -22.55 17.24 -10.33
N ASP A 238 -23.82 17.46 -10.67
CA ASP A 238 -24.26 18.16 -11.91
C ASP A 238 -23.60 19.52 -12.12
N LYS A 239 -23.35 20.26 -11.02
CA LYS A 239 -22.65 21.54 -11.08
C LYS A 239 -21.23 21.37 -11.60
N MET A 240 -20.57 20.26 -11.28
CA MET A 240 -19.23 19.95 -11.76
C MET A 240 -19.24 19.48 -13.21
N LYS A 241 -20.21 18.64 -13.60
CA LYS A 241 -20.43 18.23 -14.99
C LYS A 241 -20.46 19.44 -15.93
N LYS A 242 -21.26 20.45 -15.60
CA LYS A 242 -21.35 21.72 -16.35
C LYS A 242 -20.02 22.49 -16.44
N LYS A 243 -19.16 22.40 -15.42
CA LYS A 243 -17.84 23.06 -15.43
C LYS A 243 -16.85 22.31 -16.31
N ILE A 244 -16.86 20.98 -16.27
CA ILE A 244 -16.01 20.13 -17.11
C ILE A 244 -16.40 20.29 -18.59
N SER A 245 -17.69 20.28 -18.94
CA SER A 245 -18.13 20.51 -20.33
C SER A 245 -17.62 21.85 -20.88
N LYS A 246 -17.66 22.92 -20.06
CA LYS A 246 -17.11 24.24 -20.43
C LYS A 246 -15.59 24.24 -20.58
N LEU A 247 -14.87 23.39 -19.84
CA LEU A 247 -13.42 23.21 -20.00
C LEU A 247 -13.12 22.54 -21.34
N LEU A 248 -13.82 21.46 -21.67
CA LEU A 248 -13.70 20.75 -22.95
C LEU A 248 -14.02 21.65 -24.15
N GLU A 249 -15.11 22.43 -24.10
CA GLU A 249 -15.46 23.38 -25.16
C GLU A 249 -14.36 24.44 -25.41
N LYS A 250 -13.71 24.91 -24.34
CA LYS A 250 -12.61 25.88 -24.43
C LYS A 250 -11.36 25.26 -25.03
N GLN A 251 -11.06 24.00 -24.70
CA GLN A 251 -9.97 23.23 -25.30
C GLN A 251 -10.21 23.03 -26.79
N ALA A 252 -11.39 22.56 -27.19
CA ALA A 252 -11.76 22.32 -28.58
C ALA A 252 -11.70 23.57 -29.45
N LYS A 253 -12.19 24.73 -28.95
CA LYS A 253 -12.12 26.01 -29.67
C LYS A 253 -10.68 26.48 -29.91
N ARG A 254 -9.74 26.22 -29.00
CA ARG A 254 -8.33 26.59 -29.20
C ARG A 254 -7.63 25.67 -30.18
N ASN A 255 -7.88 24.36 -30.10
CA ASN A 255 -7.26 23.41 -31.04
C ASN A 255 -7.65 23.75 -32.49
N LYS A 256 -8.90 24.17 -32.72
CA LYS A 256 -9.36 24.67 -34.04
C LYS A 256 -8.74 25.99 -34.49
N ASN A 257 -8.26 26.84 -33.56
CA ASN A 257 -7.63 28.12 -33.89
C ASN A 257 -6.10 28.03 -34.06
N ASN A 258 -5.50 26.88 -33.68
CA ASN A 258 -4.07 26.61 -33.77
C ASN A 258 -3.71 25.66 -34.94
N THR A 259 -4.70 25.14 -35.64
CA THR A 259 -4.62 24.47 -36.96
C THR A 259 -5.05 25.43 -38.05
#